data_AF-S9Q664-F1
#
_entry.id   AF-S9Q664-F1
#
_cell.length_a   1.000
_cell.length_b   1.000
_cell.length_c   1.000
_cell.angle_alpha   90.00
_cell.angle_beta   90.00
_cell.angle_gamma   90.00
#
_symmetry.space_group_name_H-M   'P 1'
#
loop_
_entity.id
_entity.type
_entity.pdbx_description
1 polymer ?
#
loop_
_entity_poly.entity_id
_entity_poly.type
_entity_poly.pdbx_seq_one_letter_code
_entity_poly.pdbx_strand_id
1 'polypeptide(L)'
;MQPPYRILRGFGSVPLCALEFSIIVEDPNVGDTLTAYWYVDYDPNQPRGADREVTLLPKGNDPRREERPTIKPIFNSAEFSRLNTPGDHVVEVVVSDRALQGRVPQADIVQLPNGETLTNPGYATSYVWFVRTERGNCP
;
A
#
# COMPACT_ATOMS: atom_id res chain seq x y z
N MET A 1 12.11 14.82 -10.64
CA MET A 1 11.60 13.63 -11.34
C MET A 1 12.18 12.41 -10.65
N GLN A 2 11.35 11.56 -10.03
CA GLN A 2 11.80 10.24 -9.54
C GLN A 2 11.98 9.30 -10.74
N PRO A 3 12.98 8.42 -10.75
CA PRO A 3 13.20 7.50 -11.87
C PRO A 3 12.02 6.50 -12.00
N PRO A 4 11.69 6.07 -13.24
CA PRO A 4 10.56 5.17 -13.50
C PRO A 4 10.72 3.75 -12.93
N TYR A 5 11.92 3.40 -12.47
CA TYR A 5 12.25 2.07 -11.92
C TYR A 5 13.15 2.22 -10.70
N ARG A 6 12.85 1.47 -9.62
CA ARG A 6 13.79 1.27 -8.50
C ARG A 6 14.41 -0.12 -8.67
N ILE A 7 15.67 -0.17 -9.12
CA ILE A 7 16.44 -1.43 -9.24
C ILE A 7 16.96 -1.80 -7.85
N LEU A 8 16.68 -3.03 -7.37
CA LEU A 8 17.30 -3.56 -6.15
C LEU A 8 18.42 -4.54 -6.49
N ARG A 9 19.50 -4.47 -5.71
CA ARG A 9 20.58 -5.44 -5.70
C ARG A 9 20.79 -5.88 -4.26
N GLY A 10 20.71 -7.18 -3.96
CA GLY A 10 21.08 -7.69 -2.63
C GLY A 10 20.20 -8.77 -2.01
N PHE A 11 19.57 -9.64 -2.80
CA PHE A 11 18.90 -10.84 -2.29
C PHE A 11 19.90 -11.82 -1.64
N GLY A 12 19.62 -12.22 -0.40
CA GLY A 12 20.28 -13.35 0.29
C GLY A 12 21.63 -13.05 0.93
N SER A 13 22.02 -11.79 1.11
CA SER A 13 23.30 -11.39 1.68
C SER A 13 23.16 -10.75 3.06
N VAL A 14 24.25 -10.82 3.84
CA VAL A 14 24.43 -10.10 5.10
C VAL A 14 25.29 -8.86 4.80
N PRO A 15 24.86 -7.64 5.16
CA PRO A 15 23.64 -7.29 5.89
C PRO A 15 22.36 -7.39 5.05
N LEU A 16 21.24 -7.62 5.72
CA LEU A 16 19.91 -7.74 5.10
C LEU A 16 19.54 -6.42 4.41
N CYS A 17 19.30 -6.48 3.11
CA CYS A 17 18.76 -5.34 2.38
C CYS A 17 17.38 -4.98 2.95
N ALA A 18 17.11 -3.69 3.06
CA ALA A 18 15.78 -3.16 3.33
C ALA A 18 15.49 -2.07 2.29
N LEU A 19 14.31 -2.11 1.67
CA LEU A 19 13.87 -1.06 0.75
C LEU A 19 12.74 -0.25 1.37
N GLU A 20 12.95 1.05 1.57
CA GLU A 20 11.86 1.88 2.06
C GLU A 20 10.90 2.26 0.91
N PHE A 21 9.63 1.89 1.06
CA PHE A 21 8.52 2.45 0.29
C PHE A 21 7.73 3.40 1.17
N SER A 22 7.46 4.59 0.66
CA SER A 22 6.68 5.60 1.35
C SER A 22 5.83 6.38 0.35
N ILE A 23 4.65 6.80 0.79
CA ILE A 23 3.72 7.61 0.01
C ILE A 23 3.35 8.87 0.77
N ILE A 24 2.90 9.88 0.04
CA ILE A 24 2.23 11.05 0.60
C ILE A 24 0.77 10.91 0.23
N VAL A 25 -0.12 10.94 1.20
CA VAL A 25 -1.56 10.86 0.95
C VAL A 25 -2.15 12.24 1.19
N GLU A 26 -2.82 12.75 0.16
CA GLU A 26 -3.66 13.94 0.26
C GLU A 26 -5.11 13.46 0.28
N ASP A 27 -5.77 13.72 1.39
CA ASP A 27 -7.15 13.35 1.61
C ASP A 27 -7.93 14.59 2.05
N PRO A 28 -8.93 15.04 1.27
CA PRO A 28 -9.71 16.23 1.60
C PRO A 28 -10.55 16.05 2.87
N ASN A 29 -10.78 14.82 3.34
CA ASN A 29 -11.62 14.52 4.50
C ASN A 29 -10.80 14.24 5.77
N VAL A 30 -10.18 15.29 6.30
CA VAL A 30 -9.25 15.28 7.44
C VAL A 30 -9.71 14.56 8.73
N GLY A 31 -11.01 14.30 8.88
CA GLY A 31 -11.62 13.68 10.06
C GLY A 31 -11.63 12.16 10.06
N ASP A 32 -11.35 11.51 8.94
CA ASP A 32 -11.43 10.05 8.84
C ASP A 32 -10.07 9.34 9.07
N THR A 33 -10.19 8.06 9.43
CA THR A 33 -9.04 7.15 9.53
C THR A 33 -8.87 6.49 8.18
N LEU A 34 -7.66 6.54 7.62
CA LEU A 34 -7.34 5.82 6.40
C LEU A 34 -6.55 4.56 6.74
N THR A 35 -6.58 3.58 5.86
CA THR A 35 -5.73 2.39 5.92
C THR A 35 -4.96 2.26 4.62
N ALA A 36 -3.65 2.07 4.73
CA ALA A 36 -2.75 1.75 3.62
C ALA A 36 -2.56 0.23 3.55
N TYR A 37 -3.10 -0.37 2.49
CA TYR A 37 -3.05 -1.79 2.17
C TYR A 37 -1.93 -2.06 1.17
N TRP A 38 -0.89 -2.74 1.59
CA TRP A 38 0.28 -3.05 0.78
C TRP A 38 0.19 -4.44 0.16
N TYR A 39 0.53 -4.54 -1.11
CA TYR A 39 0.53 -5.78 -1.88
C TYR A 39 1.84 -5.94 -2.64
N VAL A 40 2.35 -7.16 -2.69
CA VAL A 40 3.47 -7.57 -3.54
C VAL A 40 2.99 -8.63 -4.52
N ASP A 41 3.09 -8.38 -5.83
CA ASP A 41 2.67 -9.31 -6.88
C ASP A 41 1.22 -9.78 -6.69
N TYR A 42 0.31 -8.82 -6.54
CA TYR A 42 -1.12 -9.12 -6.44
C TYR A 42 -1.65 -9.66 -7.77
N ASP A 43 -2.27 -10.84 -7.74
CA ASP A 43 -2.99 -11.41 -8.88
C ASP A 43 -4.50 -11.18 -8.71
N PRO A 44 -5.15 -10.37 -9.58
CA PRO A 44 -6.60 -10.14 -9.49
C PRO A 44 -7.44 -11.40 -9.76
N ASN A 45 -6.88 -12.43 -10.40
CA ASN A 45 -7.58 -13.71 -10.62
C ASN A 45 -7.49 -14.64 -9.40
N GLN A 46 -6.58 -14.35 -8.46
CA GLN A 46 -6.40 -15.07 -7.21
C GLN A 46 -6.39 -14.07 -6.04
N PRO A 47 -7.53 -13.40 -5.78
CA PRO A 47 -7.58 -12.31 -4.82
C PRO A 47 -7.22 -12.81 -3.41
N ARG A 48 -6.39 -12.02 -2.74
CA ARG A 48 -5.91 -12.27 -1.37
C ARG A 48 -5.93 -10.98 -0.55
N GLY A 49 -5.77 -11.12 0.76
CA GLY A 49 -5.55 -9.98 1.65
C GLY A 49 -4.24 -9.25 1.36
N ALA A 50 -4.11 -8.04 1.92
CA ALA A 50 -2.88 -7.27 1.88
C ALA A 50 -1.74 -8.04 2.58
N ASP A 51 -0.51 -7.90 2.07
CA ASP A 51 0.68 -8.41 2.74
C ASP A 51 0.98 -7.61 4.01
N ARG A 52 0.61 -6.32 4.03
CA ARG A 52 0.72 -5.45 5.20
C ARG A 52 -0.35 -4.38 5.21
N GLU A 53 -0.85 -4.05 6.40
CA GLU A 53 -1.74 -2.93 6.63
C GLU A 53 -1.08 -1.92 7.56
N VAL A 54 -1.27 -0.63 7.27
CA VAL A 54 -0.81 0.48 8.11
C VAL A 54 -1.95 1.46 8.26
N THR A 55 -2.41 1.65 9.51
CA THR A 55 -3.42 2.65 9.83
C THR A 55 -2.82 4.05 9.81
N LEU A 56 -3.51 4.98 9.19
CA LEU A 56 -3.21 6.41 9.14
C LEU A 56 -4.27 7.15 9.94
N LEU A 57 -3.88 7.64 11.11
CA LEU A 57 -4.80 8.33 12.00
C LEU A 57 -5.22 9.70 11.44
N PRO A 58 -6.45 10.19 11.77
CA PRO A 58 -6.90 11.56 11.50
C PRO A 58 -5.89 12.59 11.99
N LYS A 59 -5.63 13.63 11.18
CA LYS A 59 -4.72 14.72 11.58
C LYS A 59 -5.42 16.09 11.49
N GLY A 60 -6.23 16.38 12.51
CA GLY A 60 -6.79 17.71 12.72
C GLY A 60 -7.46 18.29 11.47
N ASN A 61 -7.09 19.50 11.08
CA ASN A 61 -7.63 20.20 9.90
C ASN A 61 -6.70 20.16 8.67
N ASP A 62 -5.67 19.29 8.66
CA ASP A 62 -4.69 19.24 7.57
C ASP A 62 -5.02 18.12 6.56
N PRO A 63 -5.36 18.45 5.30
CA PRO A 63 -5.65 17.46 4.26
C PRO A 63 -4.42 16.65 3.84
N ARG A 64 -3.21 17.09 4.20
CA ARG A 64 -2.00 16.31 3.95
C ARG A 64 -1.70 15.44 5.17
N ARG A 65 -1.66 14.12 4.95
CA ARG A 65 -1.11 13.20 5.95
C ARG A 65 0.42 13.36 5.91
N GLU A 66 0.97 14.28 6.70
CA GLU A 66 2.43 14.49 6.78
C GLU A 66 3.16 13.22 7.26
N GLU A 67 2.46 12.38 8.03
CA GLU A 67 2.90 11.02 8.33
C GLU A 67 2.83 10.17 7.06
N ARG A 68 4.00 9.91 6.48
CA ARG A 68 4.13 9.01 5.33
C ARG A 68 3.97 7.57 5.82
N PRO A 69 2.90 6.84 5.44
CA PRO A 69 2.89 5.40 5.68
C PRO A 69 4.11 4.82 4.98
N THR A 70 4.91 4.11 5.75
CA THR A 70 6.19 3.59 5.31
C THR A 70 6.20 2.11 5.55
N ILE A 71 6.61 1.34 4.54
CA ILE A 71 7.02 -0.05 4.73
C ILE A 71 8.50 -0.20 4.44
N LYS A 72 9.16 -1.03 5.26
CA LYS A 72 10.54 -1.45 5.09
C LYS A 72 10.53 -2.97 5.06
N PRO A 73 10.29 -3.60 3.90
CA PRO A 73 10.39 -5.04 3.77
C PRO A 73 11.81 -5.45 4.14
N ILE A 74 11.91 -6.40 5.05
CA ILE A 74 13.14 -7.13 5.32
C ILE A 74 13.06 -8.36 4.43
N PHE A 75 13.99 -8.53 3.48
CA PHE A 75 13.91 -9.56 2.44
C PHE A 75 14.16 -11.01 2.93
N ASN A 76 13.99 -11.27 4.22
CA ASN A 76 13.92 -12.61 4.80
C ASN A 76 12.76 -12.76 5.79
N SER A 77 11.88 -11.76 5.92
CA SER A 77 10.71 -11.85 6.79
C SER A 77 9.58 -12.62 6.12
N ALA A 78 8.76 -13.29 6.94
CA ALA A 78 7.55 -13.95 6.48
C ALA A 78 6.54 -12.96 5.86
N GLU A 79 6.51 -11.73 6.39
CA GLU A 79 5.59 -10.66 5.98
C GLU A 79 5.78 -10.22 4.52
N PHE A 80 7.02 -10.23 4.01
CA PHE A 80 7.32 -9.82 2.63
C PHE A 80 8.05 -10.89 1.82
N SER A 81 7.72 -12.15 2.09
CA SER A 81 8.34 -13.33 1.47
C SER A 81 8.38 -13.32 -0.07
N ARG A 82 7.43 -12.62 -0.70
CA ARG A 82 7.35 -12.48 -2.17
C ARG A 82 8.49 -11.64 -2.76
N LEU A 83 9.02 -10.66 -2.03
CA LEU A 83 10.22 -9.93 -2.44
C LEU A 83 11.51 -10.72 -2.15
N ASN A 84 11.41 -11.92 -1.58
CA ASN A 84 12.54 -12.78 -1.23
C ASN A 84 12.83 -13.82 -2.32
N THR A 85 12.37 -13.59 -3.55
CA THR A 85 12.73 -14.39 -4.71
C THR A 85 13.34 -13.48 -5.75
N PRO A 86 14.44 -13.85 -6.44
CA PRO A 86 14.96 -13.06 -7.55
C PRO A 86 13.94 -12.94 -8.68
N GLY A 87 13.75 -11.73 -9.21
CA GLY A 87 12.79 -11.49 -10.29
C GLY A 87 12.34 -10.04 -10.38
N ASP A 88 11.39 -9.81 -11.29
CA ASP A 88 10.65 -8.55 -11.39
C ASP A 88 9.37 -8.67 -10.56
N HIS A 89 9.13 -7.66 -9.74
CA HIS A 89 8.02 -7.58 -8.79
C HIS A 89 7.27 -6.27 -8.95
N VAL A 90 5.99 -6.31 -8.57
CA VAL A 90 5.14 -5.14 -8.47
C VAL A 90 4.76 -4.95 -7.00
N VAL A 91 5.16 -3.82 -6.42
CA VAL A 91 4.68 -3.41 -5.11
C VAL A 91 3.61 -2.36 -5.33
N GLU A 92 2.44 -2.57 -4.74
CA GLU A 92 1.33 -1.64 -4.77
C GLU A 92 0.90 -1.30 -3.36
N VAL A 93 0.48 -0.06 -3.14
CA VAL A 93 -0.29 0.31 -1.96
C VAL A 93 -1.60 0.94 -2.41
N VAL A 94 -2.70 0.46 -1.83
CA VAL A 94 -4.02 1.06 -1.95
C VAL A 94 -4.32 1.73 -0.62
N VAL A 95 -4.61 3.02 -0.63
CA VAL A 95 -5.05 3.75 0.56
C VAL A 95 -6.54 3.99 0.46
N SER A 96 -7.26 3.70 1.53
CA SER A 96 -8.72 3.78 1.55
C SER A 96 -9.24 4.16 2.94
N ASP A 97 -10.34 4.91 2.99
CA ASP A 97 -11.13 5.17 4.20
C ASP A 97 -12.03 3.96 4.55
N ARG A 98 -12.17 3.01 3.61
CA ARG A 98 -12.98 1.79 3.74
C ARG A 98 -12.15 0.52 3.75
N ALA A 99 -12.74 -0.53 4.30
CA ALA A 99 -12.25 -1.89 4.12
C ALA A 99 -12.25 -2.26 2.63
N LEU A 100 -11.19 -2.94 2.20
CA LEU A 100 -11.07 -3.43 0.83
C LEU A 100 -11.54 -4.88 0.71
N GLN A 101 -12.25 -5.18 -0.37
CA GLN A 101 -12.39 -6.55 -0.87
C GLN A 101 -11.43 -6.73 -2.04
N GLY A 102 -10.36 -7.49 -1.81
CA GLY A 102 -9.21 -7.46 -2.71
C GLY A 102 -8.57 -6.07 -2.69
N ARG A 103 -8.68 -5.33 -3.80
CA ARG A 103 -8.16 -3.96 -3.95
C ARG A 103 -9.25 -2.89 -4.05
N VAL A 104 -10.52 -3.28 -3.94
CA VAL A 104 -11.66 -2.40 -4.21
C VAL A 104 -12.33 -2.00 -2.90
N PRO A 105 -12.52 -0.69 -2.63
CA PRO A 105 -13.23 -0.24 -1.44
C PRO A 105 -14.67 -0.76 -1.44
N GLN A 106 -15.10 -1.26 -0.30
CA GLN A 106 -16.49 -1.66 -0.11
C GLN A 106 -17.35 -0.41 0.06
N ALA A 107 -18.25 -0.18 -0.90
CA ALA A 107 -19.17 0.94 -0.86
C ALA A 107 -20.21 0.75 0.25
N ASP A 108 -20.56 1.86 0.90
CA ASP A 108 -21.62 1.90 1.90
C ASP A 108 -22.92 2.40 1.31
N ILE A 109 -24.05 1.86 1.79
CA ILE A 109 -25.38 2.34 1.46
C ILE A 109 -25.87 3.18 2.64
N VAL A 110 -26.10 4.47 2.39
CA VAL A 110 -26.67 5.40 3.36
C VAL A 110 -28.14 5.60 3.03
N GLN A 111 -29.03 5.35 4.00
CA GLN A 111 -30.43 5.75 3.87
C GLN A 111 -30.60 7.20 4.33
N LEU A 112 -31.15 8.03 3.45
CA LEU A 112 -31.48 9.41 3.74
C LEU A 112 -32.84 9.50 4.46
N PRO A 113 -33.09 10.57 5.24
CA PRO A 113 -34.36 10.76 5.96
C PRO A 113 -35.60 10.82 5.06
N ASN A 114 -35.43 11.12 3.76
CA ASN A 114 -36.49 11.14 2.75
C ASN A 114 -36.80 9.74 2.16
N GLY A 115 -36.12 8.68 2.62
CA GLY A 115 -36.28 7.31 2.12
C GLY A 115 -35.44 6.97 0.89
N GLU A 116 -34.65 7.91 0.37
CA GLU A 116 -33.70 7.64 -0.72
C GLU A 116 -32.47 6.91 -0.22
N THR A 117 -31.84 6.14 -1.11
CA THR A 117 -30.55 5.48 -0.85
C THR A 117 -29.44 6.17 -1.61
N LEU A 118 -28.36 6.49 -0.90
CA LEU A 118 -27.17 7.09 -1.49
C LEU A 118 -26.00 6.12 -1.29
N THR A 119 -25.37 5.71 -2.39
CA THR A 119 -24.18 4.88 -2.36
C THR A 119 -22.97 5.78 -2.14
N ASN A 120 -22.29 5.62 -1.01
CA ASN A 120 -20.99 6.24 -0.78
C ASN A 120 -19.91 5.25 -1.24
N PRO A 121 -19.21 5.51 -2.36
CA PRO A 121 -18.17 4.62 -2.87
C PRO A 121 -16.91 4.59 -1.98
N GLY A 122 -16.76 5.53 -1.05
CA GLY A 122 -15.53 5.74 -0.28
C GLY A 122 -14.46 6.48 -1.08
N TYR A 123 -13.36 6.76 -0.41
CA TYR A 123 -12.13 7.28 -0.97
C TYR A 123 -11.14 6.13 -1.18
N ALA A 124 -10.54 6.05 -2.37
CA ALA A 124 -9.39 5.19 -2.59
C ALA A 124 -8.39 5.83 -3.56
N THR A 125 -7.10 5.65 -3.27
CA THR A 125 -5.99 6.02 -4.17
C THR A 125 -4.93 4.93 -4.15
N SER A 126 -4.15 4.80 -5.22
CA SER A 126 -3.10 3.76 -5.31
C SER A 126 -1.77 4.28 -5.84
N TYR A 127 -0.70 3.65 -5.36
CA TYR A 127 0.68 3.91 -5.77
C TYR A 127 1.35 2.58 -6.10
N VAL A 128 2.15 2.57 -7.16
CA VAL A 128 2.78 1.35 -7.68
C VAL A 128 4.27 1.60 -7.90
N TRP A 129 5.09 0.60 -7.54
CA TRP A 129 6.52 0.54 -7.85
C TRP A 129 6.85 -0.77 -8.54
N PHE A 130 7.70 -0.67 -9.56
CA PHE A 130 8.36 -1.82 -10.16
C PHE A 130 9.70 -2.04 -9.48
N VAL A 131 9.92 -3.27 -9.03
CA VAL A 131 11.03 -3.65 -8.17
C VAL A 131 11.69 -4.87 -8.77
N ARG A 132 12.98 -4.79 -9.09
CA ARG A 132 13.76 -5.97 -9.49
C ARG A 132 14.61 -6.44 -8.33
N THR A 133 14.49 -7.70 -7.92
CA THR A 133 15.29 -8.33 -6.87
C THR A 133 16.37 -9.21 -7.52
N GLU A 134 17.65 -8.99 -7.16
CA GLU A 134 18.79 -9.73 -7.70
C GLU A 134 19.60 -10.38 -6.59
N ARG A 135 20.04 -11.63 -6.79
CA ARG A 135 20.93 -12.33 -5.85
C ARG A 135 22.27 -11.61 -5.77
N GLY A 136 22.72 -11.30 -4.55
CA GLY A 136 24.01 -10.66 -4.34
C GLY A 136 24.11 -9.98 -2.98
N ASN A 137 25.22 -9.28 -2.77
CA ASN A 137 25.47 -8.45 -1.59
C ASN A 137 24.77 -7.09 -1.68
N CYS A 138 24.19 -6.64 -0.58
CA CYS A 138 23.71 -5.27 -0.43
C CYS A 138 24.91 -4.31 -0.43
N PRO A 139 24.88 -3.22 -1.23
CA PRO A 139 25.86 -2.15 -1.14
C PRO A 139 25.74 -1.35 0.17
#